data_AF-A0AA41VJB3-F1
#
_entry.id   AF-A0AA41VJB3-F1
#
_cell.length_a   1.000
_cell.length_b   1.000
_cell.length_c   1.000
_cell.angle_alpha   90.00
_cell.angle_beta   90.00
_cell.angle_gamma   90.00
#
_symmetry.space_group_name_H-M   'P 1'
#
loop_
_entity.id
_entity.type
_entity.pdbx_description
1 polymer ?
#
loop_
_entity_poly.entity_id
_entity_poly.type
_entity_poly.pdbx_seq_one_letter_code
_entity_poly.pdbx_strand_id
1 'polypeptide(L)'
;AMKKFNEGDAILTMDPRLHRSAATSLAIEKIFELAYQCLAPTRQNRPSMKRCAEILWGIRKDLKELSAFDSHSFSSQSQTSSSIRD
;
A
#
# COMPACT_ATOMS: atom_id res chain seq x y z
N ALA A 1 -15.13 -4.64 -5.89
CA ALA A 1 -13.86 -4.57 -5.14
C ALA A 1 -13.28 -5.97 -4.89
N MET A 2 -13.88 -6.80 -4.03
CA MET A 2 -13.26 -8.09 -3.65
C MET A 2 -13.08 -9.09 -4.81
N LYS A 3 -14.03 -9.14 -5.75
CA LYS A 3 -13.86 -9.89 -7.00
C LYS A 3 -12.59 -9.47 -7.77
N LYS A 4 -12.38 -8.17 -7.90
CA LYS A 4 -11.22 -7.59 -8.59
C LYS A 4 -9.92 -7.86 -7.84
N PHE A 5 -9.92 -7.81 -6.50
CA PHE A 5 -8.76 -8.25 -5.71
C PHE A 5 -8.41 -9.72 -5.99
N ASN A 6 -9.40 -10.61 -6.02
CA ASN A 6 -9.18 -12.04 -6.33
C ASN A 6 -8.69 -12.29 -7.77
N GLU A 7 -8.92 -11.33 -8.68
CA GLU A 7 -8.40 -11.34 -10.05
C GLU A 7 -6.97 -10.75 -10.16
N GLY A 8 -6.39 -10.27 -9.05
CA GLY A 8 -5.10 -9.55 -9.05
C GLY A 8 -5.21 -8.06 -9.42
N ASP A 9 -6.43 -7.55 -9.59
CA ASP A 9 -6.75 -6.21 -10.08
C ASP A 9 -7.13 -5.23 -8.93
N ALA A 10 -6.61 -5.42 -7.71
CA ALA A 10 -6.99 -4.58 -6.56
C ALA A 10 -6.77 -3.08 -6.82
N ILE A 11 -5.69 -2.73 -7.52
CA ILE A 11 -5.32 -1.36 -7.89
C ILE A 11 -6.43 -0.68 -8.74
N LEU A 12 -7.17 -1.44 -9.56
CA LEU A 12 -8.26 -0.90 -10.38
C LEU A 12 -9.46 -0.46 -9.54
N THR A 13 -9.52 -0.88 -8.28
CA THR A 13 -10.63 -0.56 -7.37
C THR A 13 -10.31 0.60 -6.43
N MET A 14 -9.11 1.19 -6.53
CA MET A 14 -8.73 2.38 -5.77
C MET A 14 -9.63 3.59 -6.06
N ASP A 15 -9.88 4.42 -5.04
CA ASP A 15 -10.47 5.76 -5.24
C ASP A 15 -9.58 6.53 -6.24
N PRO A 16 -10.12 7.03 -7.36
CA PRO A 16 -9.34 7.78 -8.36
C PRO A 16 -8.66 9.04 -7.81
N ARG A 17 -9.12 9.57 -6.67
CA ARG A 17 -8.53 10.74 -5.99
C ARG A 17 -7.33 10.36 -5.12
N LEU A 18 -7.06 9.08 -4.91
CA LEU A 18 -5.91 8.63 -4.16
C LEU A 18 -4.67 8.63 -5.07
N HIS A 19 -3.58 9.24 -4.59
CA HIS A 19 -2.31 9.22 -5.30
C HIS A 19 -1.80 7.78 -5.44
N ARG A 20 -1.46 7.37 -6.66
CA ARG A 20 -0.90 6.05 -6.93
C ARG A 20 0.61 6.09 -6.83
N SER A 21 1.14 5.48 -5.77
CA SER A 21 2.54 5.14 -5.56
C SER A 21 2.72 3.67 -5.20
N ALA A 22 3.95 3.16 -5.26
CA ALA A 22 4.26 1.79 -4.82
C ALA A 22 3.79 1.54 -3.37
N ALA A 23 3.99 2.53 -2.50
CA ALA A 23 3.54 2.49 -1.10
C ALA A 23 2.02 2.32 -0.98
N THR A 24 1.24 3.11 -1.73
CA THR A 24 -0.22 3.04 -1.69
C THR A 24 -0.77 1.75 -2.30
N SER A 25 -0.17 1.26 -3.39
CA SER A 25 -0.56 -0.01 -4.02
C SER A 25 -0.38 -1.19 -3.06
N LEU A 26 0.80 -1.28 -2.41
CA LEU A 26 1.08 -2.30 -1.42
C LEU A 26 0.14 -2.23 -0.21
N ALA A 27 -0.12 -1.01 0.29
CA ALA A 27 -1.04 -0.83 1.40
C ALA A 27 -2.46 -1.32 1.06
N ILE A 28 -2.92 -1.09 -0.16
CA ILE A 28 -4.26 -1.48 -0.61
C ILE A 28 -4.41 -2.97 -0.81
N GLU A 29 -3.40 -3.64 -1.36
CA GLU A 29 -3.37 -5.10 -1.41
C GLU A 29 -3.47 -5.71 -0.01
N LYS A 30 -2.70 -5.20 0.96
CA LYS A 30 -2.77 -5.65 2.36
C LYS A 30 -4.12 -5.35 3.02
N ILE A 31 -4.73 -4.21 2.71
CA ILE A 31 -6.08 -3.86 3.20
C ILE A 31 -7.12 -4.82 2.63
N PHE A 32 -7.03 -5.15 1.34
CA PHE A 32 -7.96 -6.10 0.72
C PHE A 32 -7.80 -7.50 1.28
N GLU A 33 -6.58 -7.95 1.54
CA GLU A 33 -6.33 -9.22 2.22
C GLU A 33 -7.00 -9.26 3.59
N LEU A 34 -6.83 -8.22 4.42
CA LEU A 34 -7.52 -8.14 5.71
C LEU A 34 -9.05 -8.10 5.54
N ALA A 35 -9.56 -7.32 4.59
CA ALA A 35 -10.99 -7.22 4.33
C ALA A 35 -11.56 -8.57 3.85
N TYR A 36 -10.83 -9.34 3.06
CA TYR A 36 -11.20 -10.68 2.64
C TYR A 36 -11.37 -11.62 3.84
N GLN A 37 -10.41 -11.60 4.77
CA GLN A 37 -10.49 -12.37 6.01
C GLN A 37 -11.66 -11.93 6.91
N CYS A 38 -11.90 -10.61 7.03
CA CYS A 38 -13.04 -10.07 7.78
C CYS A 38 -14.40 -10.48 7.20
N LEU A 39 -14.47 -10.68 5.88
CA LEU A 39 -15.67 -11.09 5.16
C LEU A 39 -15.85 -12.62 5.09
N ALA A 40 -15.02 -13.40 5.80
CA ALA A 40 -15.12 -14.86 5.77
C ALA A 40 -16.57 -15.33 6.07
N PRO A 41 -17.09 -16.36 5.37
CA PRO A 41 -18.47 -16.80 5.53
C PRO A 41 -18.80 -17.23 6.95
N THR A 42 -17.85 -17.88 7.62
CA THR A 42 -17.98 -18.37 8.99
C THR A 42 -17.32 -17.42 9.98
N ARG A 43 -17.96 -17.22 11.13
CA ARG A 43 -17.46 -16.33 12.18
C ARG A 43 -16.09 -16.77 12.72
N GLN A 44 -15.83 -18.07 12.83
CA GLN A 44 -14.56 -18.58 13.35
C GLN A 44 -13.35 -18.26 12.46
N ASN A 45 -13.58 -18.00 11.16
CA ASN A 45 -12.50 -17.68 10.22
C ASN A 45 -12.22 -16.18 10.16
N ARG A 46 -13.06 -15.35 10.79
CA ARG A 46 -12.87 -13.91 10.84
C ARG A 46 -11.86 -13.56 11.94
N PRO A 47 -10.94 -12.62 11.71
CA PRO A 47 -10.06 -12.12 12.75
C PRO A 47 -10.86 -11.39 13.85
N SER A 48 -10.33 -11.40 15.07
CA SER A 48 -10.86 -10.55 16.14
C SER A 48 -10.62 -9.08 15.81
N MET A 49 -11.46 -8.18 16.31
CA MET A 49 -11.25 -6.74 16.07
C MET A 49 -9.91 -6.22 16.62
N LYS A 50 -9.40 -6.83 17.70
CA LYS A 50 -8.04 -6.57 18.19
C LYS A 50 -7.00 -6.90 17.11
N ARG A 51 -7.12 -8.08 16.49
CA ARG A 51 -6.21 -8.50 15.43
C ARG A 51 -6.31 -7.62 14.18
N CYS A 52 -7.51 -7.20 13.80
CA CYS A 52 -7.70 -6.25 12.70
C CYS A 52 -6.95 -4.94 12.98
N ALA A 53 -7.05 -4.41 14.20
CA ALA A 53 -6.37 -3.17 14.59
C ALA A 53 -4.83 -3.30 14.55
N GLU A 54 -4.30 -4.43 15.01
CA GLU A 54 -2.85 -4.74 14.92
C GLU A 54 -2.37 -4.76 13.47
N ILE A 55 -3.10 -5.47 12.59
CA ILE A 55 -2.75 -5.56 11.16
C ILE A 55 -2.84 -4.17 10.50
N LEU A 56 -3.91 -3.42 10.74
CA LEU A 56 -4.08 -2.06 10.20
C LEU A 56 -3.01 -1.09 10.70
N TRP A 57 -2.52 -1.27 11.93
CA TRP A 57 -1.41 -0.47 12.43
C TRP A 57 -0.09 -0.80 11.70
N GLY A 58 0.18 -2.09 11.45
CA GLY A 58 1.30 -2.52 10.61
C GLY A 58 1.24 -1.94 9.20
N ILE A 59 0.08 -2.02 8.54
CA ILE A 59 -0.12 -1.45 7.20
C ILE A 59 0.18 0.06 7.18
N ARG A 60 -0.31 0.80 8.18
CA ARG A 60 -0.04 2.25 8.31
C ARG A 60 1.43 2.56 8.49
N LYS A 61 2.15 1.72 9.25
CA LYS A 61 3.60 1.85 9.45
C LYS A 61 4.34 1.62 8.14
N ASP A 62 4.05 0.52 7.45
CA ASP A 62 4.67 0.17 6.17
C ASP A 62 4.46 1.26 5.11
N LEU A 63 3.23 1.79 5.01
CA LEU A 63 2.90 2.89 4.10
C LEU A 63 3.76 4.13 4.37
N LYS A 64 3.95 4.49 5.65
CA LYS A 64 4.76 5.64 6.05
C LYS A 64 6.25 5.43 5.75
N GLU A 65 6.77 4.24 6.02
CA GLU A 65 8.17 3.91 5.75
C GLU A 65 8.45 3.93 4.25
N LEU A 66 7.63 3.26 3.43
CA LEU A 66 7.84 3.19 1.99
C LEU A 66 7.70 4.55 1.30
N SER A 67 6.73 5.37 1.73
CA SER A 67 6.58 6.74 1.20
C SER A 67 7.73 7.67 1.59
N ALA A 68 8.35 7.47 2.76
CA ALA A 68 9.56 8.19 3.13
C ALA A 68 10.74 7.80 2.23
N PHE A 69 10.90 6.51 1.92
CA PHE A 69 11.95 6.05 1.00
C PHE A 69 11.80 6.65 -0.40
N ASP A 70 10.60 6.65 -0.96
CA ASP A 70 10.32 7.28 -2.25
C ASP A 70 10.79 8.74 -2.26
N SER A 71 10.48 9.49 -1.19
CA SER A 71 10.87 10.89 -1.03
C SER A 71 12.39 11.10 -0.99
N HIS A 72 13.13 10.18 -0.36
CA HIS A 72 14.59 10.26 -0.26
C HIS A 72 15.28 9.90 -1.58
N SER A 73 14.72 8.96 -2.36
CA SER A 73 15.26 8.58 -3.67
C SER A 73 15.23 9.73 -4.69
N PHE A 74 14.20 10.57 -4.66
CA PHE A 74 14.14 11.76 -5.54
C PHE A 74 15.18 12.84 -5.17
N SER A 75 15.62 12.91 -3.92
CA SER A 75 16.63 13.87 -3.46
C SER A 75 18.04 13.50 -3.94
N SER A 76 18.35 12.21 -4.03
CA SER A 76 19.69 11.71 -4.40
C SER A 76 20.03 11.84 -5.89
N GLN A 77 19.09 12.24 -6.75
CA GLN A 77 19.28 12.26 -8.20
C GLN A 77 19.48 13.67 -8.80
N SER A 78 19.66 14.70 -7.96
CA SER A 78 19.80 16.11 -8.41
C SER A 78 21.24 16.66 -8.43
N GLN A 79 22.29 15.83 -8.53
CA GLN A 79 23.67 16.34 -8.57
C GLN A 79 24.60 15.61 -9.57
N THR A 80 24.27 15.59 -10.86
CA THR A 80 25.30 15.38 -11.90
C THR A 80 24.91 16.09 -13.21
N SER A 81 25.07 17.41 -13.29
CA SER A 81 25.13 18.13 -14.57
C SER A 81 25.77 19.51 -14.37
N SER A 82 27.10 19.57 -14.43
CA SER A 82 27.81 20.81 -14.78
C SER A 82 29.05 20.49 -15.60
N SER A 83 28.84 20.47 -16.92
CA SER A 83 29.64 21.08 -17.99
C SER A 83 31.17 21.05 -17.85
N ILE A 84 31.81 20.17 -18.62
CA ILE A 84 33.16 20.37 -19.16
C ILE A 84 33.07 21.47 -20.22
N ARG A 85 33.84 22.54 -20.08
CA ARG A 85 34.20 23.46 -21.17
C ARG A 85 35.65 23.89 -21.00
N ASP A 86 36.33 23.87 -22.14
CA ASP A 86 37.76 24.09 -22.41
C ASP A 86 38.40 25.31 -21.75
#